data_AF-A0A9D5R3E0-F1
#
_entry.id   AF-A0A9D5R3E0-F1
#
_cell.length_a   1.000
_cell.length_b   1.000
_cell.length_c   1.000
_cell.angle_alpha   90.00
_cell.angle_beta   90.00
_cell.angle_gamma   90.00
#
_symmetry.space_group_name_H-M   'P 1'
#
loop_
_entity.id
_entity.type
_entity.pdbx_description
1 polymer ?
#
loop_
_entity_poly.entity_id
_entity_poly.type
_entity_poly.pdbx_seq_one_letter_code
_entity_poly.pdbx_strand_id
1 'polypeptide(L)'
;MIKLTATAIVHYISPVIEIPSKTPGGQGFTKRELVLDDSWTKDGVTHPNFVTIEFSGDKMFQLDNFTQGQRVTVEAYVNGREHQGRYFNSIKGQSVTLYVAQQTGSNAGQHVAAAPGGYPQQPAYPQQPAYSPQPQYAQHGGYAQQGAPMPTAGAVNNNLGPSNLPF
;
A
#
# COMPACT_ATOMS: atom_id res chain seq x y z
N MET A 1 6.77 2.38 16.22
CA MET A 1 6.66 1.83 14.85
C MET A 1 7.78 2.44 14.02
N ILE A 2 8.60 1.62 13.36
CA ILE A 2 9.75 2.11 12.57
C ILE A 2 9.31 2.27 11.12
N LYS A 3 9.48 3.45 10.53
CA LYS A 3 9.27 3.66 9.09
C LYS A 3 10.51 3.23 8.33
N LEU A 4 10.33 2.56 7.20
CA LEU A 4 11.39 2.24 6.25
C LEU A 4 10.95 2.54 4.82
N THR A 5 11.95 2.73 3.96
CA THR A 5 11.80 2.80 2.52
C THR A 5 12.70 1.74 1.90
N ALA A 6 12.16 0.95 0.98
CA ALA A 6 12.90 -0.09 0.29
C ALA A 6 12.72 0.04 -1.23
N THR A 7 13.78 -0.22 -2.00
CA THR A 7 13.72 -0.26 -3.46
C THR A 7 14.25 -1.60 -3.95
N ALA A 8 13.39 -2.41 -4.55
CA ALA A 8 13.72 -3.76 -4.99
C ALA A 8 12.82 -4.21 -6.15
N ILE A 9 13.06 -5.42 -6.66
CA ILE A 9 12.26 -6.02 -7.74
C ILE A 9 11.04 -6.72 -7.15
N VAL A 10 9.88 -6.57 -7.78
CA VAL A 10 8.69 -7.37 -7.45
C VAL A 10 8.96 -8.82 -7.83
N HIS A 11 9.07 -9.69 -6.84
CA HIS A 11 9.16 -11.13 -7.04
C HIS A 11 7.79 -11.75 -7.31
N TYR A 12 6.82 -11.39 -6.46
CA TYR A 12 5.49 -11.97 -6.47
C TYR A 12 4.48 -11.03 -5.80
N ILE A 13 3.23 -11.09 -6.27
CA ILE A 13 2.10 -10.42 -5.63
C ILE A 13 1.02 -11.47 -5.39
N SER A 14 0.59 -11.61 -4.14
CA SER A 14 -0.44 -12.59 -3.80
C SER A 14 -1.83 -12.21 -4.33
N PRO A 15 -2.72 -13.20 -4.52
CA PRO A 15 -4.16 -12.93 -4.50
C PRO A 15 -4.59 -12.37 -3.14
N VAL A 16 -5.85 -11.95 -3.03
CA VAL A 16 -6.42 -11.57 -1.74
C VAL A 16 -6.43 -12.77 -0.80
N ILE A 17 -5.89 -12.57 0.41
CA ILE A 17 -5.81 -13.55 1.48
C ILE A 17 -6.80 -13.12 2.57
N GLU A 18 -7.72 -14.00 2.93
CA GLU A 18 -8.62 -13.81 4.07
C GLU A 18 -7.95 -14.29 5.35
N ILE A 19 -7.92 -13.44 6.37
CA ILE A 19 -7.40 -13.75 7.69
C ILE A 19 -8.57 -13.80 8.67
N PRO A 20 -8.91 -14.99 9.19
CA PRO A 20 -10.00 -15.12 10.16
C PRO A 20 -9.63 -14.43 11.47
N SER A 21 -10.65 -13.99 12.20
CA SER A 21 -10.44 -13.47 13.56
C SER A 21 -10.00 -14.59 14.50
N LYS A 22 -9.10 -14.26 15.43
CA LYS A 22 -8.73 -15.15 16.53
C LYS A 22 -9.78 -15.15 17.65
N THR A 23 -10.69 -14.18 17.66
CA THR A 23 -11.76 -14.06 18.65
C THR A 23 -13.05 -14.66 18.08
N PRO A 24 -13.74 -15.56 18.80
CA PRO A 24 -15.05 -16.05 18.38
C PRO A 24 -16.03 -14.90 18.10
N GLY A 25 -16.63 -14.90 16.91
CA GLY A 25 -17.53 -13.81 16.45
C GLY A 25 -16.83 -12.52 16.06
N GLY A 26 -15.50 -12.45 16.12
CA GLY A 26 -14.72 -11.31 15.67
C GLY A 26 -14.68 -11.21 14.14
N GLN A 27 -14.53 -9.98 13.64
CA GLN A 27 -14.34 -9.75 12.21
C GLN A 27 -12.92 -10.14 11.79
N GLY A 28 -12.82 -10.90 10.71
CA GLY A 28 -11.56 -11.12 10.02
C GLY A 28 -11.10 -9.88 9.26
N PHE A 29 -9.97 -9.97 8.57
CA PHE A 29 -9.52 -8.94 7.64
C PHE A 29 -8.90 -9.58 6.41
N THR A 30 -8.83 -8.82 5.33
CA THR A 30 -8.15 -9.25 4.11
C THR A 30 -6.81 -8.54 3.95
N LYS A 31 -5.85 -9.25 3.37
CA LYS A 31 -4.55 -8.70 2.99
C LYS A 31 -4.11 -9.22 1.63
N ARG A 32 -3.14 -8.52 1.04
CA ARG A 32 -2.29 -9.02 -0.04
C ARG A 32 -0.83 -8.87 0.38
N GLU A 33 0.02 -9.70 -0.20
CA GLU A 33 1.44 -9.72 0.06
C GLU A 33 2.19 -9.29 -1.21
N LEU A 34 3.06 -8.30 -1.04
CA LEU A 34 4.07 -7.94 -2.02
C LEU A 34 5.38 -8.59 -1.56
N VAL A 35 5.92 -9.49 -2.37
CA VAL A 35 7.24 -10.10 -2.12
C VAL A 35 8.26 -9.37 -2.99
N LEU A 36 9.26 -8.78 -2.34
CA LEU A 36 10.39 -8.14 -2.98
C LEU A 36 11.57 -9.11 -3.07
N ASP A 37 12.23 -9.13 -4.23
CA ASP A 37 13.50 -9.82 -4.43
C ASP A 37 14.66 -8.84 -4.19
N ASP A 38 15.40 -9.08 -3.11
CA ASP A 38 16.63 -8.38 -2.73
C ASP A 38 17.81 -9.37 -2.68
N SER A 39 17.74 -10.43 -3.48
CA SER A 39 18.81 -11.42 -3.60
C SER A 39 20.10 -10.76 -4.10
N TRP A 40 21.22 -11.22 -3.57
CA TRP A 40 22.54 -10.71 -3.94
C TRP A 40 23.49 -11.87 -4.25
N THR A 41 24.51 -11.60 -5.06
CA THR A 41 25.52 -12.59 -5.45
C THR A 41 26.89 -12.16 -4.97
N LYS A 42 27.64 -13.09 -4.39
CA LYS A 42 29.04 -12.91 -4.02
C LYS A 42 29.82 -14.19 -4.28
N ASP A 43 31.01 -14.04 -4.84
CA ASP A 43 31.90 -15.15 -5.17
C ASP A 43 31.22 -16.24 -6.03
N GLY A 44 30.32 -15.81 -6.93
CA GLY A 44 29.54 -16.70 -7.81
C GLY A 44 28.39 -17.44 -7.12
N VAL A 45 28.16 -17.23 -5.82
CA VAL A 45 27.07 -17.82 -5.06
C VAL A 45 25.94 -16.80 -4.89
N THR A 46 24.73 -17.17 -5.29
CA THR A 46 23.53 -16.35 -5.07
C THR A 46 22.93 -16.64 -3.71
N HIS A 47 22.75 -15.60 -2.93
CA HIS A 47 22.07 -15.61 -1.64
C HIS A 47 20.64 -15.09 -1.82
N PRO A 48 19.64 -15.98 -1.80
CA PRO A 48 18.25 -15.58 -1.94
C PRO A 48 17.81 -14.74 -0.74
N ASN A 49 17.17 -13.61 -1.00
CA ASN A 49 16.61 -12.74 0.03
C ASN A 49 15.27 -12.19 -0.44
N PHE A 50 14.18 -12.82 0.02
CA PHE A 50 12.81 -12.43 -0.32
C PHE A 50 12.15 -11.77 0.88
N VAL A 51 11.68 -10.53 0.69
CA VAL A 51 11.08 -9.72 1.75
C VAL A 51 9.59 -9.56 1.51
N THR A 52 8.77 -10.09 2.42
CA THR A 52 7.31 -9.96 2.34
C THR A 52 6.82 -8.69 3.03
N ILE A 53 5.99 -7.92 2.32
CA ILE A 53 5.33 -6.71 2.81
C ILE A 53 3.81 -6.89 2.70
N GLU A 54 3.11 -6.71 3.81
CA GLU A 54 1.66 -6.91 3.90
C GLU A 54 0.91 -5.61 3.61
N PHE A 55 0.05 -5.62 2.61
CA PHE A 55 -0.92 -4.57 2.32
C PHE A 55 -2.31 -5.05 2.76
N SER A 56 -3.04 -4.24 3.52
CA SER A 56 -4.37 -4.57 4.04
C SER A 56 -5.31 -3.39 3.91
N GLY A 57 -6.62 -3.65 3.92
CA GLY A 57 -7.62 -2.60 3.79
C GLY A 57 -7.54 -1.90 2.44
N ASP A 58 -7.66 -0.58 2.46
CA ASP A 58 -7.59 0.27 1.27
C ASP A 58 -6.25 0.10 0.54
N LYS A 59 -5.12 -0.04 1.23
CA LYS A 59 -3.82 -0.10 0.55
C LYS A 59 -3.63 -1.29 -0.40
N MET A 60 -4.45 -2.34 -0.32
CA MET A 60 -4.35 -3.51 -1.20
C MET A 60 -4.48 -3.16 -2.69
N PHE A 61 -5.32 -2.18 -3.05
CA PHE A 61 -5.56 -1.81 -4.45
C PHE A 61 -4.31 -1.22 -5.11
N GLN A 62 -3.34 -0.73 -4.32
CA GLN A 62 -2.11 -0.18 -4.88
C GLN A 62 -1.34 -1.24 -5.67
N LEU A 63 -1.42 -2.50 -5.24
CA LEU A 63 -0.71 -3.62 -5.87
C LEU A 63 -1.28 -4.00 -7.24
N ASP A 64 -2.49 -3.56 -7.61
CA ASP A 64 -3.08 -3.82 -8.93
C ASP A 64 -2.32 -3.14 -10.08
N ASN A 65 -1.54 -2.11 -9.76
CA ASN A 65 -0.74 -1.37 -10.74
C ASN A 65 0.62 -2.01 -11.04
N PHE A 66 0.96 -3.12 -10.37
CA PHE A 66 2.28 -3.71 -10.43
C PHE A 66 2.26 -5.17 -10.86
N THR A 67 3.33 -5.61 -11.49
CA THR A 67 3.55 -6.98 -11.93
C THR A 67 4.97 -7.44 -11.61
N GLN A 68 5.17 -8.76 -11.63
CA GLN A 68 6.48 -9.38 -11.41
C GLN A 68 7.55 -8.79 -12.34
N GLY A 69 8.75 -8.57 -11.79
CA GLY A 69 9.91 -8.03 -12.51
C GLY A 69 10.03 -6.50 -12.47
N GLN A 70 9.00 -5.77 -12.05
CA GLN A 70 9.10 -4.31 -11.92
C GLN A 70 9.93 -3.90 -10.70
N ARG A 71 10.80 -2.90 -10.87
CA ARG A 71 11.48 -2.26 -9.75
C ARG A 71 10.54 -1.23 -9.12
N VAL A 72 10.34 -1.33 -7.81
CA VAL A 72 9.44 -0.45 -7.06
C VAL A 72 10.15 0.17 -5.88
N THR A 73 9.63 1.31 -5.41
CA THR A 73 9.96 1.87 -4.10
C THR A 73 8.74 1.73 -3.20
N VAL A 74 8.94 1.15 -2.01
CA VAL A 74 7.89 0.89 -1.03
C VAL A 74 8.19 1.66 0.24
N GLU A 75 7.22 2.45 0.71
CA GLU A 75 7.22 2.92 2.09
C GLU A 75 6.46 1.92 2.95
N ALA A 76 7.06 1.53 4.07
CA ALA A 76 6.46 0.56 4.97
C ALA A 76 6.78 0.85 6.43
N TYR A 77 6.10 0.12 7.31
CA TYR A 77 6.30 0.17 8.74
C TYR A 77 6.66 -1.20 9.29
N VAL A 78 7.77 -1.29 10.01
CA VAL A 78 8.14 -2.47 10.80
C VAL A 78 7.52 -2.37 12.19
N ASN A 79 6.88 -3.46 12.57
CA ASN A 79 6.28 -3.66 13.88
C ASN A 79 6.89 -4.90 14.53
N GLY A 80 7.42 -4.74 15.74
CA GLY A 80 7.85 -5.85 16.57
C GLY A 80 6.70 -6.30 17.48
N ARG A 81 6.58 -7.60 17.69
CA ARG A 81 5.72 -8.21 18.71
C ARG A 81 6.50 -9.29 19.45
N GLU A 82 6.34 -9.35 20.75
CA GLU A 82 6.83 -10.44 21.57
C GLU A 82 5.68 -11.44 21.79
N HIS A 83 6.01 -12.73 21.70
CA HIS A 83 5.08 -13.81 22.03
C HIS A 83 5.87 -15.00 22.58
N GLN A 84 5.63 -15.34 23.85
CA GLN A 84 6.25 -16.48 24.54
C GLN A 84 7.79 -16.45 24.51
N GLY A 85 8.37 -15.29 24.85
CA GLY A 85 9.82 -15.04 24.86
C GLY A 85 10.44 -14.88 23.47
N ARG A 86 9.64 -14.91 22.40
CA ARG A 86 10.12 -14.82 21.02
C ARG A 86 9.66 -13.52 20.37
N TYR A 87 10.56 -12.88 19.65
CA TYR A 87 10.30 -11.64 18.95
C TYR A 87 10.01 -11.91 17.48
N PHE A 88 8.92 -11.34 16.98
CA PHE A 88 8.48 -11.46 15.60
C PHE A 88 8.28 -10.07 15.02
N ASN A 89 8.65 -9.92 13.75
CA ASN A 89 8.39 -8.70 13.02
C ASN A 89 7.21 -8.87 12.06
N SER A 90 6.55 -7.78 11.73
CA SER A 90 5.69 -7.67 10.55
C SER A 90 5.99 -6.35 9.83
N ILE A 91 5.95 -6.40 8.50
CA ILE A 91 6.18 -5.25 7.64
C ILE A 91 4.84 -4.89 7.00
N LYS A 92 4.32 -3.71 7.30
CA LYS A 92 3.05 -3.21 6.80
C LYS A 92 3.29 -2.15 5.72
N GLY A 93 2.79 -2.39 4.52
CA GLY A 93 2.86 -1.43 3.42
C GLY A 93 2.10 -0.14 3.75
N GLN A 94 2.68 1.00 3.38
CA GLN A 94 2.04 2.30 3.40
C GLN A 94 1.77 2.79 1.98
N SER A 95 2.79 2.77 1.13
CA SER A 95 2.69 3.14 -0.28
C SER A 95 3.67 2.34 -1.13
N VAL A 96 3.35 2.17 -2.41
CA VAL A 96 4.24 1.61 -3.42
C VAL A 96 4.20 2.46 -4.69
N THR A 97 5.36 2.76 -5.24
CA THR A 97 5.50 3.50 -6.50
C THR A 97 6.49 2.78 -7.43
N LEU A 98 6.33 2.99 -8.73
CA LEU A 98 7.33 2.52 -9.70
C LEU A 98 8.65 3.25 -9.41
N TYR A 99 9.75 2.51 -9.40
CA TYR A 99 11.06 3.13 -9.24
C TYR A 99 11.40 3.94 -10.49
N VAL A 100 11.61 5.24 -10.29
CA VAL A 100 12.18 6.15 -11.29
C VAL A 100 13.59 6.50 -10.84
N ALA A 101 14.58 6.14 -11.65
CA ALA A 101 15.95 6.56 -11.43
C ALA A 101 15.99 8.10 -11.51
N GLN A 102 16.31 8.76 -10.39
CA GLN A 102 16.60 10.18 -10.42
C GLN A 102 17.85 10.38 -11.28
N GLN A 103 17.67 10.94 -12.48
CA GLN A 103 18.79 11.48 -13.25
C GLN A 103 19.39 12.62 -12.44
N THR A 104 20.47 12.33 -11.73
CA THR A 104 21.33 13.35 -11.16
C THR A 104 21.97 14.05 -12.34
N GLY A 105 21.42 15.18 -12.75
CA GLY A 105 22.00 16.02 -13.78
C GLY A 105 23.38 16.48 -13.35
N SER A 106 24.42 15.82 -13.88
CA SER A 106 25.79 16.31 -13.84
C SER A 106 25.87 17.54 -14.73
N ASN A 107 25.59 18.73 -14.18
CA ASN A 107 26.09 19.98 -14.74
C ASN A 107 27.60 20.04 -14.46
N ALA A 108 28.38 19.30 -15.25
CA ALA A 108 29.81 19.49 -15.37
C ALA A 108 30.04 20.75 -16.22
N GLY A 109 30.89 21.65 -15.72
CA GLY A 109 30.93 23.05 -16.10
C GLY A 109 31.23 23.34 -17.57
N GLN A 110 30.58 24.40 -18.07
CA GLN A 110 31.12 25.25 -19.11
C GLN A 110 31.12 26.68 -18.57
N HIS A 111 32.31 27.11 -18.15
CA HIS A 111 32.58 28.48 -17.79
C HIS A 111 32.74 29.23 -19.12
N VAL A 112 31.74 30.02 -19.49
CA VAL A 112 31.88 31.04 -20.54
C VAL A 112 31.73 32.41 -19.89
N ALA A 113 32.71 33.25 -20.19
CA ALA A 113 32.96 34.55 -19.59
C ALA A 113 31.82 35.56 -19.85
N ALA A 114 31.74 36.52 -18.93
CA ALA A 114 30.70 37.53 -18.78
C ALA A 114 30.58 38.54 -19.94
N ALA A 115 29.36 38.98 -20.20
CA ALA A 115 29.05 40.28 -20.82
C ALA A 115 27.87 40.94 -20.04
N PRO A 116 27.93 42.25 -19.74
CA PRO A 116 26.93 42.92 -18.91
C PRO A 116 25.82 43.58 -19.74
N GLY A 117 24.57 43.47 -19.28
CA GLY A 117 23.50 44.37 -19.71
C GLY A 117 22.15 43.70 -19.91
N GLY A 118 21.16 44.10 -19.11
CA GLY A 118 19.74 43.81 -19.35
C GLY A 118 18.95 43.61 -18.08
N TYR A 119 18.30 44.68 -17.61
CA TYR A 119 17.30 44.64 -16.53
C TYR A 119 16.00 43.93 -16.97
N PRO A 120 15.19 43.43 -16.02
CA PRO A 120 14.36 42.24 -16.21
C PRO A 120 13.00 42.51 -16.85
N GLN A 121 12.47 41.51 -17.57
CA GLN A 121 11.07 41.45 -17.99
C GLN A 121 10.33 40.42 -17.13
N GLN A 122 9.32 40.88 -16.39
CA GLN A 122 8.37 40.04 -15.65
C GLN A 122 7.42 39.35 -16.63
N PRO A 123 7.13 38.04 -16.48
CA PRO A 123 6.06 37.39 -17.22
C PRO A 123 4.69 37.87 -16.73
N ALA A 124 3.88 38.39 -17.64
CA ALA A 124 2.48 38.73 -17.42
C ALA A 124 1.64 37.46 -17.25
N TYR A 125 0.86 37.40 -16.16
CA TYR A 125 -0.13 36.35 -15.92
C TYR A 125 -1.31 36.50 -16.88
N PRO A 126 -1.74 35.46 -17.60
CA PRO A 126 -3.03 35.47 -18.27
C PRO A 126 -4.19 35.33 -17.25
N GLN A 127 -5.17 36.21 -17.42
CA GLN A 127 -6.43 36.31 -16.68
C GLN A 127 -7.29 35.04 -16.84
N GLN A 128 -7.88 34.56 -15.75
CA GLN A 128 -8.90 33.51 -15.76
C GLN A 128 -10.27 34.09 -16.17
N PRO A 129 -11.07 33.40 -17.02
CA PRO A 129 -12.46 33.75 -17.23
C PRO A 129 -13.33 33.33 -16.04
N ALA A 130 -14.25 34.21 -15.67
CA ALA A 130 -15.25 34.01 -14.63
C ALA A 130 -16.53 33.32 -15.15
N TYR A 131 -17.28 32.79 -14.17
CA TYR A 131 -18.71 32.43 -14.16
C TYR A 131 -19.17 31.02 -14.59
N SER A 132 -19.78 30.29 -13.64
CA SER A 132 -21.24 30.05 -13.65
C SER A 132 -21.75 29.49 -12.30
N PRO A 133 -22.98 29.86 -11.86
CA PRO A 133 -23.53 29.54 -10.53
C PRO A 133 -24.19 28.15 -10.43
N GLN A 134 -24.10 27.56 -9.23
CA GLN A 134 -24.74 26.29 -8.82
C GLN A 134 -26.28 26.40 -8.71
N PRO A 135 -27.04 25.39 -9.18
CA PRO A 135 -28.44 25.21 -8.80
C PRO A 135 -28.58 24.54 -7.43
N GLN A 136 -29.49 25.10 -6.66
CA GLN A 136 -29.96 24.70 -5.35
C GLN A 136 -30.94 23.53 -5.51
N TYR A 137 -30.70 22.39 -4.85
CA TYR A 137 -31.63 21.27 -4.83
C TYR A 137 -32.43 21.27 -3.52
N ALA A 138 -33.74 21.17 -3.68
CA ALA A 138 -34.75 21.27 -2.65
C ALA A 138 -34.76 20.07 -1.69
N GLN A 139 -34.96 20.38 -0.41
CA GLN A 139 -35.41 19.45 0.63
C GLN A 139 -36.85 19.00 0.35
N HIS A 140 -37.10 17.70 0.37
CA HIS A 140 -38.45 17.13 0.48
C HIS A 140 -38.41 15.94 1.45
N GLY A 141 -39.36 15.91 2.39
CA GLY A 141 -39.39 15.00 3.54
C GLY A 141 -40.39 13.86 3.46
N GLY A 142 -40.58 13.20 4.62
CA GLY A 142 -41.54 12.11 4.91
C GLY A 142 -41.12 10.77 4.28
N TYR A 143 -41.31 9.58 4.86
CA TYR A 143 -42.33 9.09 5.79
C TYR A 143 -41.95 7.67 6.31
N ALA A 144 -42.40 7.37 7.53
CA ALA A 144 -42.96 6.12 8.09
C ALA A 144 -42.21 4.75 8.04
N GLN A 145 -42.09 4.20 9.27
CA GLN A 145 -42.19 2.80 9.71
C GLN A 145 -42.57 1.71 8.68
N GLN A 146 -41.88 0.56 8.75
CA GLN A 146 -42.54 -0.73 9.00
C GLN A 146 -41.52 -1.80 9.46
N GLY A 147 -41.91 -2.54 10.51
CA GLY A 147 -41.10 -3.57 11.14
C GLY A 147 -41.02 -4.86 10.33
N ALA A 148 -39.94 -5.60 10.54
CA ALA A 148 -39.79 -6.99 10.11
C ALA A 148 -39.52 -7.87 11.34
N PRO A 149 -40.13 -9.07 11.43
CA PRO A 149 -39.99 -9.96 12.57
C PRO A 149 -38.66 -10.73 12.52
N MET A 150 -38.16 -11.04 13.72
CA MET A 150 -37.00 -11.91 13.98
C MET A 150 -37.25 -13.33 13.47
N PRO A 151 -36.25 -14.02 12.88
CA PRO A 151 -36.20 -15.45 12.89
C PRO A 151 -35.34 -15.97 14.05
N THR A 152 -35.92 -16.96 14.70
CA THR A 152 -35.50 -17.70 15.89
C THR A 152 -34.16 -18.42 15.70
N ALA A 153 -33.36 -18.44 16.76
CA ALA A 153 -32.22 -19.32 16.92
C ALA A 153 -32.66 -20.79 16.92
N GLY A 154 -31.92 -21.65 16.21
CA GLY A 154 -32.15 -23.09 16.19
C GLY A 154 -30.88 -23.87 15.83
N ALA A 155 -30.37 -24.58 16.83
CA ALA A 155 -29.57 -25.80 16.76
C ALA A 155 -28.18 -25.76 16.09
N VAL A 156 -27.21 -25.59 16.99
CA VAL A 156 -25.86 -26.15 16.95
C VAL A 156 -25.92 -27.65 16.61
N ASN A 157 -25.18 -28.09 15.60
CA ASN A 157 -24.73 -29.48 15.52
C ASN A 157 -23.19 -29.50 15.51
N ASN A 158 -22.65 -30.04 16.59
CA ASN A 158 -21.24 -30.29 16.79
C ASN A 158 -20.75 -31.33 15.78
N ASN A 159 -19.78 -30.97 14.95
CA ASN A 159 -18.92 -31.97 14.34
C ASN A 159 -17.46 -31.64 14.67
N LEU A 160 -16.99 -32.24 15.76
CA LEU A 160 -15.59 -32.32 16.16
C LEU A 160 -14.88 -33.28 15.19
N GLY A 161 -14.17 -32.73 14.21
CA GLY A 161 -13.23 -33.46 13.35
C GLY A 161 -11.79 -33.24 13.82
N PRO A 162 -10.91 -34.26 13.74
CA PRO A 162 -9.71 -34.34 14.55
C PRO A 162 -8.57 -33.44 14.07
N SER A 163 -7.83 -32.96 15.06
CA SER A 163 -6.53 -32.32 14.99
C SER A 163 -5.52 -33.20 14.24
N ASN A 164 -5.13 -32.83 13.02
CA ASN A 164 -3.80 -33.18 12.49
C ASN A 164 -3.47 -32.42 11.19
N LEU A 165 -2.57 -31.44 11.26
CA LEU A 165 -1.79 -31.00 10.10
C LEU A 165 -0.33 -30.88 10.54
N PRO A 166 0.63 -31.56 9.88
CA PRO A 166 2.05 -31.40 10.15
C PRO A 166 2.62 -30.21 9.35
N PHE A 167 3.47 -29.44 10.04
CA PHE A 167 4.43 -28.40 9.59
C PHE A 167 3.98 -27.35 8.57
#